data_AF-A0A356QPZ9-F1
#
_entry.id   AF-A0A356QPZ9-F1
#
_cell.length_a   1.000
_cell.length_b   1.000
_cell.length_c   1.000
_cell.angle_alpha   90.00
_cell.angle_beta   90.00
_cell.angle_gamma   90.00
#
_symmetry.space_group_name_H-M   'P 1'
#
loop_
_entity.id
_entity.type
_entity.pdbx_description
1 polymer ?
#
loop_
_entity_poly.entity_id
_entity_poly.type
_entity_poly.pdbx_seq_one_letter_code
_entity_poly.pdbx_strand_id
1 'polypeptide(L)'
;MLHDFFFPITLLLILTFPSTKARASEVVHVFILAGQSNMVGAGEVESNLSRNDGKGSLQWLTENSSTKASYSHLKTSTGAWVQRDDVFIWFL
;
A
#
# COMPACT_ATOMS: atom_id res chain seq x y z
N MET A 1 -22.52 -50.23 -19.23
CA MET A 1 -22.80 -49.40 -20.41
C MET A 1 -22.94 -47.91 -20.08
N LEU A 2 -23.88 -47.48 -19.22
CA LEU A 2 -23.98 -46.04 -18.86
C LEU A 2 -22.89 -45.60 -17.86
N HIS A 3 -22.52 -46.47 -16.91
CA HIS A 3 -21.47 -46.25 -15.90
C HIS A 3 -20.06 -46.08 -16.50
N ASP A 4 -19.78 -46.76 -17.62
CA ASP A 4 -18.47 -46.73 -18.29
C ASP A 4 -18.21 -45.39 -19.00
N PHE A 5 -19.25 -44.62 -19.28
CA PHE A 5 -19.17 -43.29 -19.91
C PHE A 5 -19.00 -42.15 -18.90
N PHE A 6 -19.53 -42.30 -17.68
CA PHE A 6 -19.37 -41.28 -16.65
C PHE A 6 -17.95 -41.25 -16.07
N PHE A 7 -17.30 -42.42 -15.95
CA PHE A 7 -15.94 -42.54 -15.42
C PHE A 7 -14.88 -41.67 -16.13
N PRO A 8 -14.74 -41.69 -17.48
CA PRO A 8 -13.77 -40.83 -18.16
C PRO A 8 -14.12 -39.34 -18.09
N ILE A 9 -15.41 -39.00 -18.02
CA ILE A 9 -15.87 -37.61 -17.90
C ILE A 9 -15.52 -37.05 -16.51
N THR A 10 -15.73 -37.84 -15.45
CA THR A 10 -15.34 -37.43 -14.09
C THR A 10 -13.82 -37.30 -13.96
N LEU A 11 -13.05 -38.18 -14.60
CA LEU A 11 -11.58 -38.12 -14.62
C LEU A 11 -11.07 -36.88 -15.38
N LEU A 12 -11.68 -36.54 -16.52
CA LEU A 12 -11.34 -35.36 -17.31
C LEU A 12 -11.64 -34.05 -16.56
N LEU A 13 -12.76 -33.99 -15.83
CA LEU A 13 -13.11 -32.85 -14.99
C LEU A 13 -12.08 -32.60 -13.89
N ILE A 14 -11.62 -33.65 -13.20
CA ILE A 14 -10.59 -33.56 -12.15
C ILE A 14 -9.25 -33.04 -12.72
N LEU A 15 -8.88 -33.44 -13.93
CA LEU A 15 -7.64 -33.01 -14.60
C LEU A 15 -7.68 -31.56 -15.10
N THR A 16 -8.87 -30.99 -15.29
CA THR A 16 -9.03 -29.59 -15.72
C THR A 16 -9.24 -28.60 -14.58
N PHE A 17 -9.26 -29.05 -13.31
CA PHE A 17 -9.30 -28.11 -12.20
C PHE A 17 -8.01 -27.27 -12.21
N PRO A 18 -8.11 -25.94 -12.41
CA PRO A 18 -6.95 -25.08 -12.33
C PRO A 18 -6.40 -25.23 -10.91
N SER A 19 -5.15 -25.69 -10.79
CA SER A 19 -4.44 -25.66 -9.52
C SER A 19 -4.32 -24.21 -9.12
N THR A 20 -5.17 -23.76 -8.21
CA THR A 20 -4.99 -22.49 -7.52
C THR A 20 -3.68 -22.64 -6.74
N LYS A 21 -2.59 -22.11 -7.30
CA LYS A 21 -1.37 -21.91 -6.52
C LYS A 21 -1.81 -21.07 -5.32
N ALA A 22 -1.77 -21.66 -4.13
CA ALA A 22 -1.80 -20.87 -2.91
C ALA A 22 -0.71 -19.82 -3.07
N ARG A 23 -1.09 -18.53 -3.06
CA ARG A 23 -0.08 -17.47 -2.98
C ARG A 23 0.78 -17.82 -1.78
N ALA A 24 2.09 -17.99 -1.99
CA ALA A 24 3.01 -18.08 -0.89
C ALA A 24 2.70 -16.92 0.06
N SER A 25 2.52 -17.24 1.34
CA SER A 25 2.28 -16.26 2.41
C SER A 25 3.19 -15.06 2.16
N GLU A 26 2.60 -13.92 1.81
CA GLU A 26 3.36 -12.69 1.61
C GLU A 26 4.00 -12.34 2.94
N VAL A 27 5.32 -12.37 3.01
CA VAL A 27 6.05 -12.04 4.22
C VAL A 27 5.67 -10.62 4.63
N VAL A 28 4.99 -10.49 5.76
CA VAL A 28 4.63 -9.19 6.32
C VAL A 28 5.88 -8.59 6.95
N HIS A 29 6.29 -7.43 6.43
CA HIS A 29 7.41 -6.67 6.99
C HIS A 29 6.89 -5.76 8.11
N VAL A 30 7.34 -6.00 9.33
CA VAL A 30 6.89 -5.26 10.52
C VAL A 30 7.96 -4.27 10.96
N PHE A 31 7.57 -3.01 11.11
CA PHE A 31 8.43 -1.92 11.60
C PHE A 31 7.85 -1.37 12.90
N ILE A 32 8.66 -1.36 13.97
CA ILE A 32 8.27 -0.81 15.27
C ILE A 32 8.84 0.59 15.38
N LEU A 33 7.96 1.59 15.49
CA LEU A 33 8.34 2.98 15.73
C LEU A 33 8.15 3.28 17.22
N ALA A 34 9.25 3.60 17.91
CA ALA A 34 9.24 3.88 19.34
C ALA A 34 10.08 5.12 19.66
N GLY A 35 9.57 6.01 20.51
CA GLY A 35 10.25 7.24 20.88
C GLY A 35 9.33 8.22 21.60
N GLN A 36 9.83 9.44 21.80
CA GLN A 36 9.06 10.56 22.38
C GLN A 36 8.09 11.16 21.34
N SER A 37 7.45 12.28 21.67
CA SER A 37 6.45 12.94 20.81
C SER A 37 6.91 13.18 19.36
N ASN A 38 8.19 13.48 19.15
CA ASN A 38 8.72 13.70 17.80
C ASN A 38 8.82 12.42 16.94
N MET A 39 8.76 11.22 17.52
CA MET A 39 8.71 9.95 16.76
C MET A 39 7.34 9.73 16.13
N VAL A 40 6.26 10.05 16.85
CA VAL A 40 4.90 10.07 16.27
C VAL A 40 4.83 11.12 15.16
N GLY A 41 5.54 12.23 15.38
CA GLY A 41 5.65 13.33 14.42
C GLY A 41 4.63 14.42 14.70
N ALA A 42 5.08 15.67 14.58
CA ALA A 42 4.24 16.87 14.66
C ALA A 42 4.09 17.58 13.30
N GLY A 43 4.44 16.87 12.23
CA GLY A 43 4.29 17.32 10.85
C GLY A 43 2.83 17.28 10.42
N GLU A 44 2.43 18.24 9.60
CA GLU A 44 1.08 18.32 9.04
C GLU A 44 1.11 17.87 7.57
N VAL A 45 -0.01 17.35 7.07
CA VAL A 45 -0.10 16.99 5.64
C VAL A 45 -0.20 18.25 4.80
N GLU A 46 -1.17 19.10 5.13
CA GLU A 46 -1.39 20.37 4.45
C GLU A 46 -0.46 21.46 5.01
N SER A 47 -0.11 22.41 4.17
CA SER A 47 0.78 23.51 4.57
C SER A 47 -0.01 24.59 5.31
N ASN A 48 0.59 25.10 6.40
CA ASN A 48 0.08 26.25 7.12
C ASN A 48 1.11 27.39 7.04
N LEU A 49 0.83 28.41 6.24
CA LEU A 49 1.74 29.54 6.03
C LEU A 49 2.04 30.31 7.33
N SER A 50 1.09 30.37 8.26
CA SER A 50 1.31 31.02 9.57
C SER A 50 2.25 30.22 10.49
N ARG A 51 2.50 28.94 10.18
CA ARG A 51 3.40 28.06 10.92
C ARG A 51 4.66 27.79 10.08
N ASN A 52 5.72 28.57 10.33
CA ASN A 52 7.02 28.41 9.68
C ASN A 52 6.95 28.49 8.13
N ASP A 53 6.14 29.39 7.58
CA ASP A 53 5.94 29.56 6.13
C ASP A 53 5.51 28.26 5.41
N GLY A 54 4.79 27.38 6.11
CA GLY A 54 4.37 26.07 5.60
C GLY A 54 5.46 24.99 5.63
N LYS A 55 6.70 25.31 6.01
CA LYS A 55 7.81 24.34 6.09
C LYS A 55 7.55 23.30 7.18
N GLY A 56 7.83 22.04 6.86
CA GLY A 56 7.58 20.90 7.74
C GLY A 56 6.24 20.19 7.45
N SER A 57 5.50 20.63 6.44
CA SER A 57 4.34 19.92 5.91
C SER A 57 4.68 19.04 4.72
N LEU A 58 3.87 17.99 4.49
CA LEU A 58 4.01 17.12 3.34
C LEU A 58 3.76 17.88 2.03
N GLN A 59 2.75 18.77 2.01
CA GLN A 59 2.43 19.62 0.87
C GLN A 59 3.64 20.47 0.45
N TRP A 60 4.25 21.19 1.40
CA TRP A 60 5.41 22.03 1.11
C TRP A 60 6.55 21.23 0.49
N LEU A 61 6.83 20.01 0.98
CA LEU A 61 7.86 19.14 0.42
C LEU A 61 7.59 18.75 -1.04
N THR A 62 6.32 18.52 -1.39
CA THR A 62 5.92 18.12 -2.74
C THR A 62 5.86 19.29 -3.74
N GLU A 63 5.69 20.52 -3.27
CA GLU A 63 5.52 21.70 -4.11
C GLU A 63 6.81 22.53 -4.25
N ASN A 64 7.65 22.57 -3.21
CA ASN A 64 8.88 23.35 -3.21
C ASN A 64 9.90 22.78 -4.20
N SER A 65 10.47 23.63 -5.07
CA SER A 65 11.40 23.21 -6.12
C SER A 65 12.64 22.48 -5.61
N SER A 66 13.12 22.80 -4.41
CA SER A 66 14.31 22.18 -3.82
C SER A 66 14.09 20.72 -3.37
N THR A 67 12.86 20.33 -3.05
CA THR A 67 12.52 19.00 -2.52
C THR A 67 11.60 18.21 -3.44
N LYS A 68 10.86 18.87 -4.34
CA LYS A 68 9.85 18.27 -5.21
C LYS A 68 10.34 17.06 -5.99
N ALA A 69 11.58 17.06 -6.46
CA ALA A 69 12.16 15.90 -7.15
C ALA A 69 12.11 14.63 -6.27
N SER A 70 12.40 14.75 -4.98
CA SER A 70 12.41 13.64 -4.03
C SER A 70 11.02 13.22 -3.57
N TYR A 71 10.05 14.15 -3.48
CA TYR A 71 8.74 13.89 -2.85
C TYR A 71 7.54 13.86 -3.80
N SER A 72 7.70 14.24 -5.06
CA SER A 72 6.60 14.28 -6.04
C SER A 72 5.86 12.95 -6.20
N HIS A 73 6.53 11.82 -5.97
CA HIS A 73 5.95 10.48 -6.00
C HIS A 73 4.86 10.23 -4.93
N LEU A 74 4.74 11.10 -3.92
CA LEU A 74 3.70 11.02 -2.89
C LEU A 74 2.34 11.53 -3.40
N LYS A 75 2.32 12.17 -4.57
CA LYS A 75 1.12 12.65 -5.25
C LYS A 75 0.86 11.81 -6.50
N THR A 76 -0.41 11.58 -6.77
CA THR A 76 -0.90 11.01 -8.03
C THR A 76 -0.83 12.05 -9.15
N SER A 77 -1.04 11.61 -10.40
CA SER A 77 -1.10 12.52 -11.56
C SER A 77 -2.23 13.55 -11.49
N THR A 78 -3.27 13.30 -10.69
CA THR A 78 -4.39 14.23 -10.46
C THR A 78 -4.17 15.17 -9.27
N GLY A 79 -3.03 15.05 -8.56
CA GLY A 79 -2.71 15.88 -7.39
C GLY A 79 -3.27 15.36 -6.06
N ALA A 80 -3.98 14.23 -6.06
CA ALA A 80 -4.39 13.54 -4.83
C ALA A 80 -3.19 12.85 -4.16
N TRP A 81 -3.25 12.62 -2.85
CA TRP A 81 -2.24 11.83 -2.13
C TRP A 81 -2.28 10.35 -2.54
N VAL A 82 -1.12 9.73 -2.73
CA VAL A 82 -1.02 8.30 -3.01
C VAL A 82 -1.49 7.52 -1.79
N GLN A 83 -2.44 6.60 -2.00
CA GLN A 83 -2.91 5.68 -0.98
C GLN A 83 -2.26 4.31 -1.18
N ARG A 84 -1.88 3.67 -0.07
CA ARG A 84 -1.33 2.31 -0.02
C ARG A 84 -2.32 1.45 0.76
N ASP A 85 -2.92 0.47 0.09
CA ASP A 85 -3.87 -0.49 0.66
C ASP A 85 -3.18 -1.71 1.30
N ASP A 86 -1.87 -1.83 1.09
CA ASP A 86 -0.99 -2.87 1.62
C ASP A 86 -0.17 -2.43 2.84
N VAL A 87 -0.42 -1.21 3.35
CA VAL A 87 0.23 -0.66 4.54
C VAL A 87 -0.79 -0.42 5.63
N PHE A 88 -0.53 -0.97 6.82
CA PHE A 88 -1.41 -0.85 7.98
C PHE A 88 -0.68 -0.13 9.11
N ILE A 89 -1.33 0.85 9.73
CA ILE A 89 -0.82 1.58 10.89
C ILE A 89 -1.71 1.28 12.08
N TRP A 90 -1.10 0.84 13.17
CA TRP A 90 -1.75 0.76 14.47
C TRP A 90 -1.13 1.83 15.38
N PHE A 91 -1.94 2.79 15.79
CA PHE A 91 -1.60 3.84 16.76
C PHE A 91 -2.73 3.94 17.80
N LEU A 92 -2.38 4.11 19.07
CA LEU A 92 -3.32 4.09 20.22
C LEU A 92 -4.02 5.43 20.41
#